data_AF-A0A942QZ04-F1
#
_entry.id   AF-A0A942QZ04-F1
#
_cell.length_a   1.000
_cell.length_b   1.000
_cell.length_c   1.000
_cell.angle_alpha   90.00
_cell.angle_beta   90.00
_cell.angle_gamma   90.00
#
_symmetry.space_group_name_H-M   'P 1'
#
loop_
_entity.id
_entity.type
_entity.pdbx_description
1 polymer ?
#
loop_
_entity_poly.entity_id
_entity_poly.type
_entity_poly.pdbx_seq_one_letter_code
_entity_poly.pdbx_strand_id
1 'polypeptide(L)' 'MTTLTTILGLIPLAIGGGEGAEAQAPLATVVIGGLLLSTLLTLVFIPVVYITFDRISMGIRNKVTKKKNTVVHPQ' A
#
# COMPACT_ATOMS: atom_id res chain seq x y z
N MET A 1 11.41 -3.53 8.09
CA MET A 1 12.65 -3.03 8.71
C MET A 1 12.55 -1.54 8.99
N THR A 2 12.42 -0.69 7.98
CA THR A 2 12.39 0.78 8.11
C THR A 2 11.31 1.30 9.07
N THR A 3 10.06 0.84 8.95
CA THR A 3 8.96 1.24 9.85
C THR A 3 9.27 0.96 11.32
N LEU A 4 9.83 -0.22 11.62
CA LEU A 4 10.22 -0.59 12.99
C LEU A 4 11.31 0.34 13.51
N THR A 5 12.33 0.62 12.71
CA THR A 5 13.42 1.53 13.10
C THR A 5 12.91 2.93 13.42
N THR A 6 12.00 3.46 12.59
CA THR A 6 11.38 4.77 12.81
C THR A 6 10.51 4.78 14.06
N ILE A 7 9.69 3.75 14.28
CA ILE A 7 8.85 3.65 15.49
C ILE A 7 9.74 3.63 16.73
N LEU A 8 10.77 2.77 16.76
CA LEU A 8 11.69 2.67 17.91
C LEU A 8 12.38 4.01 18.21
N GLY A 9 12.78 4.76 17.19
CA GLY A 9 13.38 6.09 17.37
C GLY A 9 12.40 7.16 17.87
N LEU A 10 11.10 7.00 17.62
CA LEU A 10 10.06 7.94 18.03
C LEU A 10 9.41 7.61 19.39
N ILE A 11 9.60 6.40 19.92
CA ILE A 11 9.07 5.97 21.24
C ILE A 11 9.39 6.98 22.36
N PRO A 12 10.64 7.41 22.59
CA PRO A 12 10.93 8.34 23.69
C PRO A 12 10.26 9.72 23.48
N LEU A 13 10.16 10.17 22.24
CA LEU A 13 9.47 11.42 21.89
C LEU A 13 7.97 11.33 22.18
N ALA A 14 7.35 10.17 21.89
CA ALA A 14 5.94 9.92 22.13
C ALA A 14 5.58 9.85 23.63
N ILE A 15 6.53 9.47 24.49
CA ILE A 15 6.36 9.44 25.96
C ILE A 15 6.36 10.86 26.55
N GLY A 16 6.93 11.85 25.85
CA GLY A 16 6.72 13.28 26.17
C GLY A 16 7.57 13.83 27.32
N GLY A 17 8.81 13.36 27.49
CA GLY A 17 9.74 13.92 28.47
C GLY A 17 10.60 15.06 27.91
N GLY A 18 10.55 16.25 28.51
CA GLY A 18 11.43 17.39 28.21
C GLY A 18 10.71 18.65 27.73
N GLU A 19 11.45 19.76 27.59
CA GLU A 19 10.92 21.00 27.01
C GLU A 19 10.51 20.80 25.54
N GLY A 20 9.35 21.32 25.15
CA GLY A 20 8.81 21.16 23.79
C GLY A 20 8.11 19.82 23.53
N ALA A 21 8.07 18.92 24.52
CA ALA A 21 7.37 17.63 24.43
C ALA A 21 5.87 17.77 24.14
N GLU A 22 5.24 18.86 24.60
CA GLU A 22 3.81 19.13 24.38
C GLU A 22 3.44 19.19 22.89
N ALA A 23 4.36 19.65 22.03
CA ALA A 23 4.17 19.67 20.59
C ALA A 23 4.66 18.38 19.91
N GLN A 24 5.76 17.80 20.39
CA GLN A 24 6.41 16.68 19.73
C GLN A 24 5.75 15.32 20.03
N ALA A 25 5.22 15.12 21.24
CA ALA A 25 4.54 13.87 21.62
C ALA A 25 3.31 13.54 20.75
N PRO A 26 2.38 14.49 20.47
CA PRO A 26 1.26 14.20 19.59
C PRO A 26 1.71 13.93 18.13
N LEU A 27 2.72 14.65 17.64
CA LEU A 27 3.28 14.40 16.31
C LEU A 27 3.89 13.00 16.21
N ALA A 28 4.70 12.59 17.18
CA ALA A 28 5.31 11.26 17.21
C ALA A 28 4.25 10.15 17.27
N THR A 29 3.20 10.33 18.07
CA THR A 29 2.09 9.38 18.20
C THR A 29 1.35 9.19 16.87
N VAL A 30 1.03 10.29 16.18
CA VAL A 30 0.36 10.24 14.86
C VAL A 30 1.24 9.55 13.82
N VAL A 31 2.54 9.82 13.80
CA VAL A 31 3.47 9.17 12.86
C VAL A 31 3.57 7.67 13.11
N ILE A 32 3.72 7.24 14.38
CA ILE A 32 3.75 5.81 14.72
C ILE A 32 2.48 5.11 14.27
N GLY A 33 1.31 5.68 14.59
CA GLY A 33 0.02 5.12 14.17
C GLY A 33 -0.15 5.08 12.65
N GLY A 34 0.21 6.17 11.96
CA GLY A 34 0.12 6.28 10.51
C GLY A 34 1.02 5.30 9.79
N LEU A 35 2.24 5.08 10.28
CA LEU A 35 3.17 4.10 9.71
C LEU A 35 2.71 2.66 9.92
N LEU A 36 2.20 2.34 11.10
CA LEU A 36 1.63 1.02 11.38
C LEU A 36 0.42 0.74 10.49
N LEU A 37 -0.51 1.69 10.44
CA LEU A 37 -1.70 1.60 9.60
C LEU A 37 -1.32 1.47 8.13
N SER A 38 -0.45 2.36 7.61
CA SER A 38 0.00 2.34 6.21
C SER A 38 0.69 1.02 5.83
N THR A 39 1.48 0.44 6.74
CA THR A 39 2.14 -0.84 6.51
C THR A 39 1.10 -1.96 6.36
N LEU A 40 0.13 -2.04 7.28
CA LEU A 40 -0.95 -3.04 7.21
C LEU A 40 -1.84 -2.83 5.99
N LEU A 41 -2.23 -1.58 5.73
CA LEU A 41 -3.07 -1.21 4.60
C LEU A 41 -2.37 -1.58 3.30
N THR A 42 -1.09 -1.24 3.12
CA THR A 42 -0.31 -1.58 1.92
C THR A 42 -0.19 -3.09 1.71
N LEU A 43 0.08 -3.86 2.77
CA LEU A 43 0.20 -5.32 2.69
C LEU A 43 -1.08 -5.98 2.16
N VAL A 44 -2.25 -5.43 2.45
CA VAL A 44 -3.55 -5.94 1.96
C VAL A 44 -3.98 -5.26 0.67
N PHE A 45 -3.76 -3.96 0.54
CA PHE A 45 -4.21 -3.14 -0.57
C PHE A 45 -3.48 -3.47 -1.87
N ILE A 46 -2.15 -3.59 -1.83
CA ILE A 46 -1.33 -3.93 -3.00
C ILE A 46 -1.81 -5.23 -3.67
N PRO A 47 -1.96 -6.38 -2.97
CA PRO A 47 -2.41 -7.61 -3.63
C PRO A 47 -3.85 -7.53 -4.15
N VAL A 48 -4.75 -6.86 -3.42
CA VAL A 48 -6.14 -6.66 -3.87
C VAL A 48 -6.18 -5.86 -5.17
N VAL A 49 -5.42 -4.76 -5.23
CA VAL A 49 -5.30 -3.94 -6.43
C VAL A 49 -4.68 -4.76 -7.56
N TYR A 50 -3.61 -5.50 -7.29
CA TYR A 50 -2.96 -6.33 -8.31
C TYR A 50 -3.91 -7.35 -8.94
N ILE A 51 -4.65 -8.11 -8.13
CA ILE A 51 -5.61 -9.10 -8.64
C ILE A 51 -6.74 -8.42 -9.43
N THR A 52 -7.18 -7.25 -8.98
CA THR A 52 -8.25 -6.50 -9.66
C THR A 52 -7.78 -6.03 -11.04
N PHE A 53 -6.60 -5.42 -11.13
CA PHE A 53 -6.01 -4.98 -12.39
C PHE A 53 -5.68 -6.14 -13.33
N ASP A 54 -5.18 -7.26 -12.80
CA ASP A 54 -4.86 -8.46 -13.58
C ASP A 54 -6.11 -9.08 -14.21
N ARG A 55 -7.22 -9.17 -13.46
CA ARG A 55 -8.53 -9.60 -13.99
C ARG A 55 -9.05 -8.69 -15.09
N ILE A 56 -8.92 -7.37 -14.92
CA ILE A 56 -9.32 -6.39 -15.95
C ILE A 56 -8.46 -6.56 -17.22
N SER A 57 -7.14 -6.68 -17.06
CA SER A 57 -6.19 -6.89 -18.16
C SER A 57 -6.48 -8.17 -18.95
N MET A 58 -6.76 -9.28 -18.25
CA MET A 58 -7.18 -10.54 -18.88
C MET A 58 -8.50 -10.41 -19.65
N GLY A 59 -9.49 -9.69 -19.11
CA GLY A 59 -10.75 -9.43 -19.80
C GLY A 59 -10.57 -8.67 -21.13
N ILE A 60 -9.62 -7.74 -21.18
CA ILE A 60 -9.27 -6.99 -22.39
C ILE A 60 -8.51 -7.90 -23.37
N ARG A 61 -7.52 -8.68 -22.90
CA ARG A 61 -6.72 -9.57 -23.74
C ARG A 61 -7.56 -10.66 -24.43
N ASN A 62 -8.54 -11.23 -23.71
CA ASN A 62 -9.43 -12.25 -24.28
C ASN A 62 -10.30 -11.70 -25.42
N LYS A 63 -10.69 -10.42 -25.40
CA LYS A 63 -11.41 -9.79 -26.51
C LYS A 63 -10.52 -9.60 -27.75
N VAL A 64 -9.24 -9.29 -27.56
CA VAL A 64 -8.27 -9.11 -28.66
C VAL A 64 -7.93 -10.44 -29.33
N THR A 65 -7.69 -11.50 -28.56
CA THR A 65 -7.39 -12.84 -29.12
C THR A 65 -8.60 -13.44 -29.82
N LYS A 66 -9.82 -13.27 -29.29
CA LYS A 66 -11.05 -13.78 -29.93
C LYS A 66 -11.33 -13.11 -31.28
N LYS A 67 -10.95 -11.83 -31.45
CA LYS A 67 -11.06 -11.11 -32.74
C LYS A 67 -10.07 -11.65 -33.78
N LYS A 68 -8.90 -12.14 -33.38
CA LYS A 68 -7.88 -12.66 -34.30
C LYS A 68 -8.24 -14.04 -34.87
N ASN A 69 -8.84 -14.93 -34.08
CA ASN A 69 -9.22 -16.28 -34.54
C ASN A 69 -10.42 -16.31 -35.51
N THR A 70 -11.25 -15.25 -35.56
CA THR A 70 -12.40 -15.18 -36.49
C THR A 70 -12.06 -14.65 -37.88
N VAL A 71 -10.83 -14.18 -38.12
CA VAL A 71 -10.43 -13.61 -39.43
C VAL A 71 -9.48 -14.51 -40.22
N VAL A 72 -9.07 -15.66 -39.66
CA VAL A 72 -8.08 -16.58 -40.27
C VAL A 72 -8.74 -17.88 -40.77
N HIS A 73 -10.03 -17.85 -41.08
CA HIS A 73 -10.67 -18.87 -41.91
C HIS A 73 -11.39 -18.20 -43.09
N PRO A 74 -10.67 -17.82 -44.16
CA PRO A 74 -11.22 -17.80 -45.49
C PRO A 74 -11.11 -19.23 -46.06
N GLN A 75 -12.25 -19.89 -46.24
CA GLN A 75 -12.39 -20.94 -47.24
C GLN A 75 -12.40 -20.27 -48.61
#